data_AF-A0A2G6EX71-F1
#
_entry.id   AF-A0A2G6EX71-F1
#
_cell.length_a   1.000
_cell.length_b   1.000
_cell.length_c   1.000
_cell.angle_alpha   90.00
_cell.angle_beta   90.00
_cell.angle_gamma   90.00
#
_symmetry.space_group_name_H-M   'P 1'
#
loop_
_entity.id
_entity.type
_entity.pdbx_description
1 polymer ?
#
loop_
_entity_poly.entity_id
_entity_poly.type
_entity_poly.pdbx_seq_one_letter_code
_entity_poly.pdbx_strand_id
1 'polypeptide(L)'
;MPEKTTEWLIPTIAGMGVGALRRFRRRHNERWRVVFGRFLVHSGTCVIAGYIAAGLLNYFNLPGLIAPVSALAGLYGTMLVDWLEEVGLTYLDAFAKSYLDKNR
;
A
#
# COMPACT_ATOMS: atom_id res chain seq x y z
N MET A 1 3.79 -6.91 26.87
CA MET A 1 3.84 -5.43 26.80
C MET A 1 3.22 -4.98 25.48
N PRO A 2 1.91 -4.67 25.44
CA PRO A 2 1.18 -4.36 24.20
C PRO A 2 1.32 -2.91 23.69
N GLU A 3 1.85 -1.96 24.49
CA GLU A 3 1.89 -0.53 24.11
C GLU A 3 2.83 -0.21 22.94
N LYS A 4 3.94 -0.93 22.76
CA LYS A 4 4.88 -0.70 21.64
C LYS A 4 4.38 -1.25 20.30
N THR A 5 3.39 -2.14 20.33
CA THR A 5 2.83 -2.79 19.15
C THR A 5 1.84 -1.93 18.38
N THR A 6 1.56 -0.69 18.78
CA THR A 6 0.69 0.24 18.04
C THR A 6 1.42 1.49 17.53
N GLU A 7 2.70 1.67 17.89
CA GLU A 7 3.51 2.83 17.47
C GLU A 7 3.69 2.94 15.95
N TRP A 8 3.57 1.83 15.22
CA TRP A 8 3.66 1.80 13.76
C TRP A 8 2.40 2.27 13.04
N LEU A 9 1.25 2.27 13.72
CA LEU A 9 -0.05 2.52 13.08
C LEU A 9 -0.17 3.98 12.62
N ILE A 10 0.14 4.93 13.49
CA ILE A 10 0.02 6.37 13.20
C ILE A 10 0.95 6.80 12.05
N PRO A 11 2.26 6.44 12.04
CA PRO A 11 3.15 6.73 10.93
C PRO A 11 2.68 6.10 9.61
N THR A 12 2.19 4.86 9.64
CA THR A 12 1.66 4.18 8.45
C THR A 12 0.46 4.93 7.87
N ILE A 13 -0.50 5.31 8.71
CA ILE A 13 -1.68 6.09 8.30
C ILE A 13 -1.27 7.46 7.76
N ALA A 14 -0.29 8.13 8.37
CA ALA A 14 0.22 9.41 7.89
C ALA A 14 0.86 9.27 6.49
N GLY A 15 1.70 8.25 6.28
CA GLY A 15 2.30 7.93 4.98
C GLY A 15 1.24 7.62 3.91
N MET A 16 0.21 6.85 4.29
CA MET A 16 -0.93 6.56 3.42
C MET A 16 -1.74 7.82 3.08
N GLY A 17 -1.98 8.69 4.06
CA GLY A 17 -2.69 9.95 3.88
C GLY A 17 -2.02 10.83 2.85
N VAL A 18 -0.68 10.96 2.92
CA VAL A 18 0.11 11.69 1.93
C VAL A 18 0.03 11.05 0.53
N GLY A 19 0.13 9.72 0.45
CA GLY A 19 -0.02 8.98 -0.81
C GLY A 19 -1.40 9.14 -1.44
N ALA A 20 -2.45 9.03 -0.64
CA ALA A 20 -3.84 9.20 -1.05
C ALA A 20 -4.14 10.64 -1.50
N LEU A 21 -3.65 11.66 -0.79
CA LEU A 21 -3.81 13.07 -1.17
C LEU A 21 -3.17 13.35 -2.54
N ARG A 22 -1.96 12.80 -2.77
CA ARG A 22 -1.25 12.90 -4.04
C ARG A 22 -2.02 12.23 -5.18
N ARG A 23 -2.64 11.07 -4.93
CA ARG A 23 -3.48 10.37 -5.91
C ARG A 23 -4.76 11.14 -6.21
N PHE A 24 -5.43 11.66 -5.19
CA PHE A 24 -6.67 12.44 -5.35
C PHE A 24 -6.46 13.65 -6.26
N ARG A 25 -5.30 14.31 -6.13
CA ARG A 25 -4.89 15.41 -7.00
C ARG A 25 -4.73 15.01 -8.47
N ARG A 26 -4.37 13.76 -8.78
CA ARG A 26 -4.19 13.26 -10.16
C ARG A 26 -5.47 12.72 -10.80
N ARG A 27 -6.44 12.23 -10.01
CA ARG A 27 -7.62 11.49 -10.52
C ARG A 27 -8.97 12.10 -10.11
N HIS A 28 -9.06 13.43 -10.05
CA HIS A 28 -10.29 14.17 -9.69
C HIS A 28 -11.55 13.76 -10.48
N ASN A 29 -11.41 13.25 -11.71
CA ASN A 29 -12.53 12.90 -12.58
C ASN A 29 -13.02 11.44 -12.45
N GLU A 30 -12.43 10.60 -11.59
CA GLU A 30 -12.90 9.21 -11.39
C GLU A 30 -14.15 9.14 -10.49
N ARG A 31 -15.01 8.13 -10.69
CA ARG A 31 -16.18 7.90 -9.83
C ARG A 31 -15.73 7.58 -8.40
N TRP A 32 -16.24 8.33 -7.42
CA TRP A 32 -15.92 8.21 -5.99
C TRP A 32 -15.95 6.76 -5.45
N ARG A 33 -16.89 5.93 -5.90
CA ARG A 33 -16.99 4.52 -5.48
C ARG A 33 -15.77 3.68 -5.86
N VAL A 34 -15.20 3.93 -7.03
CA VAL A 34 -13.99 3.25 -7.51
C VAL A 34 -12.78 3.72 -6.70
N VAL A 35 -12.70 5.03 -6.46
CA VAL A 35 -11.63 5.63 -5.63
C VAL A 35 -11.64 5.07 -4.21
N PHE A 36 -12.82 4.93 -3.61
CA PHE A 36 -12.99 4.39 -2.26
C PHE A 36 -12.69 2.88 -2.17
N GLY A 37 -13.16 2.08 -3.13
CA GLY A 37 -12.86 0.66 -3.19
C GLY A 37 -11.35 0.39 -3.31
N ARG A 38 -10.66 1.17 -4.14
CA ARG A 38 -9.20 1.14 -4.23
C ARG A 38 -8.58 1.51 -2.89
N PHE A 39 -8.95 2.66 -2.32
CA PHE A 39 -8.43 3.12 -1.02
C PHE A 39 -8.52 2.05 0.09
N LEU A 40 -9.59 1.25 0.14
CA LEU A 40 -9.73 0.15 1.11
C LEU A 40 -8.75 -1.01 0.89
N VAL A 41 -8.48 -1.38 -0.37
CA VAL A 41 -7.48 -2.41 -0.70
C VAL A 41 -6.05 -1.89 -0.43
N HIS A 42 -5.80 -0.61 -0.74
CA HIS A 42 -4.54 0.07 -0.42
C HIS A 42 -4.30 0.17 1.08
N SER A 43 -5.33 0.46 1.87
CA SER A 43 -5.18 0.59 3.31
C SER A 43 -4.85 -0.73 3.98
N GLY A 44 -5.51 -1.83 3.57
CA GLY A 44 -5.20 -3.16 4.09
C GLY A 44 -3.75 -3.58 3.83
N THR A 45 -3.27 -3.41 2.59
CA THR A 45 -1.89 -3.77 2.21
C THR A 45 -0.84 -2.93 2.93
N CYS A 46 -1.07 -1.63 3.10
CA CYS A 46 -0.16 -0.74 3.83
C CYS A 46 -0.11 -1.07 5.34
N VAL A 47 -1.25 -1.38 5.95
CA VAL A 47 -1.33 -1.76 7.37
C VAL A 47 -0.58 -3.08 7.62
N ILE A 48 -0.73 -4.07 6.74
CA ILE A 48 0.01 -5.34 6.83
C ILE A 48 1.52 -5.08 6.67
N ALA A 49 1.94 -4.27 5.71
CA ALA A 49 3.34 -3.94 5.51
C ALA A 49 3.95 -3.20 6.72
N GLY A 50 3.22 -2.23 7.28
CA GLY A 50 3.61 -1.50 8.49
C GLY A 50 3.77 -2.41 9.70
N TYR A 51 2.86 -3.37 9.88
CA TYR A 51 2.92 -4.37 10.94
C TYR A 51 4.14 -5.30 10.79
N ILE A 52 4.39 -5.82 9.58
CA ILE A 52 5.55 -6.69 9.31
C ILE A 52 6.86 -5.93 9.57
N ALA A 53 6.96 -4.69 9.09
CA ALA A 53 8.13 -3.86 9.31
C ALA A 53 8.38 -3.59 10.81
N ALA A 54 7.32 -3.28 11.56
CA ALA A 54 7.42 -3.08 13.00
C ALA A 54 7.85 -4.37 13.74
N GLY A 55 7.34 -5.53 13.30
CA GLY A 55 7.75 -6.84 13.83
C GLY A 55 9.23 -7.14 13.60
N LEU A 56 9.72 -6.90 12.38
CA LEU A 56 11.13 -7.08 12.03
C LEU A 56 12.04 -6.13 12.82
N LEU A 57 11.68 -4.85 12.93
CA LEU A 57 12.49 -3.88 13.65
C LEU A 57 12.54 -4.14 15.16
N ASN A 58 11.44 -4.62 15.74
CA ASN A 58 11.45 -5.13 17.11
C ASN A 58 12.35 -6.36 17.26
N TYR A 59 12.31 -7.30 16.30
CA TYR A 59 13.18 -8.48 16.31
C TYR A 59 14.67 -8.11 16.29
N PHE A 60 15.05 -7.07 15.54
CA PHE A 60 16.43 -6.58 15.48
C PHE A 60 16.81 -5.57 16.59
N ASN A 61 15.94 -5.33 17.59
CA ASN A 61 16.13 -4.32 18.63
C ASN A 61 16.41 -2.90 18.10
N LEU A 62 15.72 -2.51 17.01
CA LEU A 62 15.83 -1.19 16.38
C LEU A 62 14.52 -0.38 16.50
N PRO A 63 14.01 -0.11 17.72
CA PRO A 63 12.70 0.53 17.90
C PRO A 63 12.65 1.96 17.37
N GLY A 64 13.78 2.68 17.36
CA GLY A 64 13.87 4.05 16.82
C GLY A 64 13.59 4.16 15.32
N LEU A 65 13.63 3.04 14.59
CA LEU A 65 13.34 2.99 13.15
C LEU A 65 11.89 2.62 12.84
N ILE A 66 11.08 2.22 13.83
CA ILE A 66 9.70 1.78 13.60
C ILE A 66 8.89 2.90 12.96
N ALA A 67 8.93 4.10 13.53
CA ALA A 67 8.17 5.24 13.00
C ALA A 67 8.52 5.60 11.54
N PRO A 68 9.79 5.85 11.16
CA PRO A 68 10.12 6.19 9.78
C PRO A 68 9.86 5.04 8.80
N VAL A 69 10.15 3.79 9.17
CA VAL A 69 9.96 2.65 8.25
C VAL A 69 8.48 2.34 8.05
N SER A 70 7.65 2.47 9.09
CA SER A 70 6.20 2.32 8.96
C SER A 70 5.57 3.46 8.15
N ALA A 71 6.06 4.69 8.27
CA ALA A 71 5.66 5.79 7.40
C ALA A 71 6.05 5.54 5.92
N LEU A 72 7.25 5.02 5.68
CA LEU A 72 7.68 4.61 4.35
C LEU A 72 6.86 3.44 3.81
N ALA A 73 6.48 2.47 4.65
CA ALA A 73 5.61 1.36 4.27
C ALA A 73 4.22 1.87 3.82
N GLY A 74 3.65 2.85 4.53
CA GLY A 74 2.42 3.52 4.10
C GLY A 74 2.58 4.28 2.77
N LEU A 75 3.67 5.02 2.61
CA LEU A 75 3.90 5.84 1.42
C LEU A 75 4.27 5.01 0.18
N TYR A 76 5.22 4.08 0.28
CA TYR A 76 5.60 3.19 -0.82
C TYR A 76 4.56 2.10 -1.07
N GLY A 77 3.85 1.63 -0.04
CA GLY A 77 2.72 0.72 -0.22
C GLY A 77 1.66 1.33 -1.12
N THR A 78 1.31 2.61 -0.90
CA THR A 78 0.37 3.31 -1.80
C THR A 78 0.91 3.45 -3.23
N MET A 79 2.20 3.74 -3.42
CA MET A 79 2.84 3.85 -4.74
C MET A 79 2.97 2.53 -5.49
N LEU A 80 3.31 1.44 -4.79
CA LEU A 80 3.46 0.12 -5.40
C LEU A 80 2.12 -0.39 -5.92
N VAL A 81 1.05 -0.18 -5.14
CA VAL A 81 -0.28 -0.59 -5.56
C VAL A 81 -0.81 0.37 -6.65
N ASP A 82 -0.48 1.67 -6.64
CA ASP A 82 -0.69 2.57 -7.80
C ASP A 82 -0.07 1.99 -9.07
N TRP A 83 1.21 1.60 -8.99
CA TRP A 83 1.93 1.02 -10.11
C TRP A 83 1.33 -0.32 -10.56
N LEU A 84 0.94 -1.20 -9.63
CA LEU A 84 0.24 -2.45 -9.95
C LEU A 84 -1.13 -2.20 -10.61
N GLU A 85 -1.85 -1.16 -10.21
CA GLU A 85 -3.13 -0.84 -10.85
C GLU A 85 -2.96 -0.20 -12.23
N GLU A 86 -1.97 0.68 -12.41
CA GLU A 86 -1.71 1.36 -13.68
C GLU A 86 -1.01 0.47 -14.70
N VAL A 87 -0.13 -0.42 -14.23
CA VAL A 87 0.77 -1.22 -15.07
C VAL A 87 0.45 -2.70 -14.89
N GLY A 88 0.46 -3.17 -13.64
CA GLY A 88 0.30 -4.59 -13.31
C GLY A 88 -0.98 -5.23 -13.85
N LEU A 89 -2.14 -4.59 -13.72
CA LEU A 89 -3.43 -5.11 -14.22
C LEU A 89 -3.47 -5.17 -15.75
N THR A 90 -2.86 -4.21 -16.43
CA THR A 90 -2.79 -4.21 -17.90
C THR A 90 -1.89 -5.34 -18.40
N TYR A 91 -0.77 -5.59 -17.72
CA TYR A 91 0.11 -6.74 -18.02
C TYR A 91 -0.55 -8.08 -17.67
N LEU A 92 -1.30 -8.16 -16.57
CA LEU A 92 -2.06 -9.35 -16.18
C LEU A 92 -3.18 -9.67 -17.18
N ASP A 93 -3.93 -8.66 -17.64
CA ASP A 93 -4.97 -8.83 -18.66
C ASP A 93 -4.37 -9.23 -20.02
N ALA A 94 -3.24 -8.61 -20.41
CA ALA A 94 -2.50 -8.98 -21.61
C ALA A 94 -1.94 -10.40 -21.54
N PHE A 95 -1.39 -10.81 -20.40
CA PHE A 95 -0.90 -12.16 -20.17
C PHE A 95 -2.05 -13.18 -20.18
N ALA A 96 -3.17 -12.88 -19.51
CA ALA A 96 -4.33 -13.75 -19.50
C ALA A 96 -4.91 -13.97 -20.90
N LYS A 97 -5.02 -12.90 -21.70
CA LYS A 97 -5.40 -12.99 -23.12
C LYS A 97 -4.42 -13.83 -23.93
N SER A 98 -3.12 -13.57 -23.80
CA SER A 98 -2.07 -14.34 -24.46
C SER A 98 -2.13 -15.83 -24.10
N TYR A 99 -2.42 -16.16 -22.84
CA TYR A 99 -2.48 -17.54 -22.37
C TYR A 99 -3.75 -18.27 -22.84
N LEU A 100 -4.88 -17.56 -22.91
CA LEU A 100 -6.15 -18.09 -23.44
C LEU A 100 -6.08 -18.31 -24.95
N ASP A 101 -5.50 -17.39 -25.72
CA ASP A 101 -5.34 -17.53 -27.18
C ASP A 101 -4.35 -18.65 -27.54
N LYS A 102 -3.34 -18.90 -26.70
CA LYS A 102 -2.35 -19.97 -26.96
C LYS A 102 -2.88 -21.38 -26.66
N ASN A 103 -3.95 -21.51 -25.89
CA ASN A 103 -4.61 -22.78 -25.56
C ASN A 103 -5.89 -23.02 -26.36
N ARG A 104 -6.12 -22.25 -27.43
CA ARG A 104 -7.25 -22.38 -28.35
C ARG A 104 -6.74 -22.76 -29.74
#